data_AF-A0A9P9NTG1-F1
#
_entry.id   AF-A0A9P9NTG1-F1
#
_cell.length_a   1.000
_cell.length_b   1.000
_cell.length_c   1.000
_cell.angle_alpha   90.00
_cell.angle_beta   90.00
_cell.angle_gamma   90.00
#
_symmetry.space_group_name_H-M   'P 1'
#
loop_
_entity.id
_entity.type
_entity.pdbx_description
1 polymer ?
#
loop_
_entity_poly.entity_id
_entity_poly.type
_entity_poly.pdbx_seq_one_letter_code
_entity_poly.pdbx_strand_id
1 'polypeptide(L)' 'MPGGINPPLVQWSKWPNPNYINPTTKPKHILFAACFFGPLSLLVLSARLWVRIRIQRNAGWDDWLMLASWV' A
#
# COMPACT_ATOMS: atom_id res chain seq x y z
N MET A 1 -26.63 3.72 31.02
CA MET A 1 -25.18 3.45 31.11
C MET A 1 -24.49 4.58 30.38
N PRO A 2 -23.52 5.31 30.95
CA PRO A 2 -22.86 6.41 30.25
C PRO A 2 -21.95 5.81 29.17
N GLY A 3 -22.56 5.47 28.02
CA GLY A 3 -21.95 4.83 26.86
C GLY A 3 -21.45 5.88 25.88
N GLY A 4 -20.42 6.61 26.26
CA GLY A 4 -19.63 7.39 25.31
C GLY A 4 -18.70 6.48 24.49
N ILE A 5 -18.09 7.06 23.45
CA ILE A 5 -17.13 6.38 22.56
C ILE A 5 -15.85 5.94 23.32
N ASN A 6 -15.59 6.55 24.49
CA ASN A 6 -14.42 6.27 25.30
C ASN A 6 -14.77 5.23 26.39
N PRO A 7 -14.10 4.06 26.39
CA PRO A 7 -14.32 3.08 27.44
C PRO A 7 -13.93 3.64 28.82
N PRO A 8 -14.61 3.21 29.90
CA PRO A 8 -14.34 3.69 31.25
C PRO A 8 -12.91 3.33 31.70
N LEU A 9 -12.29 4.15 32.56
CA LEU A 9 -10.89 3.99 33.00
C LEU A 9 -10.55 2.59 33.55
N VAL A 10 -11.51 1.93 34.20
CA VAL A 10 -11.39 0.54 34.68
C VAL A 10 -11.17 -0.46 33.54
N GLN A 11 -11.70 -0.18 32.35
CA GLN A 11 -11.53 -1.01 31.17
C GLN A 11 -10.12 -0.85 30.61
N TRP A 12 -9.58 0.37 30.53
CA TRP A 12 -8.22 0.65 30.05
C TRP A 12 -7.14 -0.10 30.85
N SER A 13 -7.30 -0.16 32.17
CA SER A 13 -6.35 -0.86 33.06
C SER A 13 -6.35 -2.39 32.86
N LYS A 14 -7.43 -2.96 32.30
CA LYS A 14 -7.53 -4.40 32.04
C LYS A 14 -6.88 -4.84 30.72
N TRP A 15 -6.45 -3.91 29.87
CA TRP A 15 -5.84 -4.28 28.60
C TRP A 15 -4.46 -4.90 28.83
N PRO A 16 -4.14 -6.02 28.15
CA PRO A 16 -2.79 -6.56 28.19
C PRO A 16 -1.81 -5.58 27.56
N ASN A 17 -0.57 -5.59 28.04
CA ASN A 17 0.50 -4.77 27.48
C ASN A 17 0.60 -5.02 25.96
N PRO A 18 0.62 -3.97 25.12
CA PRO A 18 0.66 -4.14 23.67
C PRO A 18 1.85 -5.02 23.25
N ASN A 19 1.54 -6.07 22.49
CA ASN A 19 2.56 -6.99 21.99
C ASN A 19 3.19 -6.41 20.71
N TYR A 20 4.41 -5.90 20.83
CA TYR A 20 5.20 -5.39 19.70
C TYR A 20 6.10 -6.45 19.07
N ILE A 21 6.01 -7.70 19.52
CA ILE A 21 6.81 -8.81 19.00
C ILE A 21 6.10 -9.36 17.77
N ASN A 22 6.81 -9.38 16.63
CA ASN A 22 6.31 -9.98 15.41
C ASN A 22 5.93 -11.45 15.66
N PRO A 23 4.65 -11.84 15.50
CA PRO A 23 4.20 -13.19 15.79
C PRO A 23 4.77 -14.18 14.79
N THR A 24 5.45 -15.22 15.26
CA THR A 24 6.02 -16.31 14.45
C THR A 24 4.96 -17.01 13.60
N THR A 25 3.70 -16.99 14.05
CA THR A 25 2.55 -17.62 13.40
C THR A 25 2.05 -16.85 12.18
N LYS A 26 2.45 -15.59 11.96
CA LYS A 26 2.03 -14.83 10.77
C LYS A 26 3.07 -14.95 9.66
N PRO A 27 2.77 -15.68 8.57
CA PRO A 27 3.74 -15.86 7.49
C PRO A 27 3.99 -14.55 6.75
N LYS A 28 5.24 -14.27 6.37
CA LYS A 28 5.66 -13.05 5.67
C LYS A 28 5.29 -13.00 4.18
N HIS A 29 4.46 -13.93 3.70
CA HIS A 29 4.02 -14.06 2.31
C HIS A 29 3.49 -12.75 1.69
N ILE A 30 2.74 -11.96 2.46
CA ILE A 30 2.20 -10.66 2.01
C ILE A 30 3.33 -9.66 1.71
N LEU A 31 4.39 -9.67 2.53
CA LEU A 31 5.53 -8.77 2.36
C LEU A 31 6.31 -9.13 1.09
N PHE A 32 6.52 -10.43 0.84
CA PHE A 32 7.13 -10.91 -0.40
C PHE A 32 6.27 -10.56 -1.62
N ALA A 33 4.95 -10.78 -1.56
CA ALA A 33 4.04 -10.42 -2.63
C ALA A 33 4.09 -8.91 -2.94
N ALA A 34 4.02 -8.05 -1.91
CA ALA A 34 4.15 -6.60 -2.09
C ALA A 34 5.50 -6.21 -2.71
N CYS A 35 6.59 -6.85 -2.26
CA CYS A 35 7.94 -6.60 -2.75
C CYS A 35 8.13 -7.05 -4.20
N PHE A 36 7.38 -8.05 -4.69
CA PHE A 36 7.42 -8.46 -6.10
C PHE A 36 6.46 -7.63 -6.98
N PHE A 37 5.20 -7.50 -6.56
CA PHE A 37 4.17 -6.84 -7.38
C PHE A 37 4.38 -5.32 -7.48
N GLY A 38 4.93 -4.67 -6.46
CA GLY A 38 5.26 -3.24 -6.49
C GLY A 38 6.21 -2.87 -7.64
N PRO A 39 7.45 -3.38 -7.66
CA PRO A 39 8.39 -3.09 -8.73
C PRO A 39 7.96 -3.68 -10.07
N LEU A 40 7.26 -4.82 -10.10
CA LEU A 40 6.73 -5.37 -11.36
C LEU A 40 5.72 -4.42 -12.01
N SER A 41 4.79 -3.87 -11.23
CA SER A 41 3.82 -2.88 -11.71
C SER A 41 4.53 -1.64 -12.26
N LEU A 42 5.54 -1.15 -11.54
CA LEU A 42 6.39 -0.03 -11.97
C LEU A 42 7.10 -0.30 -13.30
N LEU A 43 7.68 -1.48 -13.48
CA LEU A 43 8.38 -1.86 -14.70
C LEU A 43 7.43 -1.91 -15.90
N VAL A 44 6.23 -2.48 -15.71
CA VAL A 44 5.21 -2.54 -16.76
C VAL A 44 4.72 -1.15 -17.15
N LEU A 45 4.47 -0.27 -16.17
CA LEU A 45 4.09 1.12 -16.41
C LEU A 45 5.20 1.88 -17.16
N SER A 46 6.44 1.73 -16.72
CA SER A 46 7.62 2.37 -17.34
C SER A 46 7.81 1.89 -18.78
N ALA A 47 7.68 0.59 -19.04
CA ALA A 47 7.77 0.04 -20.38
C ALA A 47 6.65 0.57 -21.29
N ARG A 48 5.43 0.69 -20.77
CA ARG A 48 4.28 1.21 -21.53
C ARG A 48 4.46 2.68 -21.90
N LEU A 49 4.89 3.51 -20.95
CA LEU A 49 5.26 4.91 -21.18
C LEU A 49 6.41 5.01 -22.19
N TRP A 50 7.44 4.16 -22.06
CA TRP A 50 8.59 4.15 -22.97
C TRP A 50 8.18 3.86 -24.42
N VAL A 51 7.37 2.83 -24.65
CA VAL A 51 6.86 2.49 -25.99
C VAL A 51 6.05 3.65 -26.57
N ARG A 52 5.17 4.26 -25.78
CA ARG A 52 4.33 5.37 -26.26
C ARG A 52 5.14 6.62 -26.61
N ILE A 53 6.08 7.00 -25.75
CA ILE A 53 6.91 8.20 -25.95
C ILE A 53 7.92 7.98 -27.08
N ARG A 54 8.62 6.84 -27.11
CA ARG A 54 9.70 6.58 -28.09
C ARG A 54 9.23 6.04 -29.43
N ILE A 55 8.29 5.10 -29.45
CA ILE A 55 7.85 4.42 -30.67
C ILE A 55 6.70 5.16 -31.35
N GLN A 56 5.67 5.54 -30.58
CA GLN A 56 4.47 6.16 -31.15
C GLN A 56 4.59 7.68 -31.30
N ARG A 57 5.45 8.34 -30.50
CA ARG A 57 5.72 9.80 -30.54
C ARG A 57 4.44 10.65 -30.49
N ASN A 58 3.35 10.09 -29.97
CA ASN A 58 2.06 10.71 -29.76
C ASN A 58 1.79 10.75 -28.26
N ALA A 59 2.61 11.51 -27.54
CA ALA A 59 2.42 11.75 -26.11
C ALA A 59 1.24 12.72 -25.95
N GLY A 60 0.04 12.16 -25.87
CA GLY A 60 -1.17 12.93 -25.55
C GLY A 60 -1.29 13.21 -24.05
N TRP A 61 -2.32 13.97 -23.68
CA TRP A 61 -2.69 14.24 -22.28
C TRP A 61 -2.97 12.97 -21.45
N ASP A 62 -3.26 11.84 -22.10
CA ASP A 62 -3.48 10.53 -21.48
C ASP A 62 -2.24 10.01 -20.72
N ASP A 63 -1.03 10.21 -21.25
CA ASP A 63 0.22 9.75 -20.60
C ASP A 63 0.55 10.55 -19.31
N TRP A 64 0.09 11.81 -19.23
CA TRP A 64 0.20 12.65 -18.03
C TRP A 64 -0.76 12.21 -16.92
N LEU A 65 -2.00 11.84 -17.28
CA LEU A 65 -2.98 11.30 -16.33
C LEU A 65 -2.56 9.93 -15.77
N MET A 66 -1.88 9.10 -16.57
CA MET A 66 -1.31 7.83 -16.10
C MET A 66 -0.19 8.02 -15.07
N LEU A 67 0.69 9.01 -15.27
CA LEU A 67 1.73 9.36 -14.28
C LEU A 67 1.11 9.95 -13.00
N ALA A 68 0.11 10.83 -13.13
CA ALA A 68 -0.58 11.45 -12.01
C ALA A 68 -1.39 10.44 -11.18
N SER A 69 -1.92 9.38 -11.79
CA SER A 69 -2.63 8.31 -11.07
C SER A 69 -1.72 7.40 -10.23
N TRP A 70 -0.41 7.42 -10.50
CA TRP A 70 0.55 6.58 -9.79
C TRP A 70 1.20 7.30 -8.58
N VAL A 71 1.18 8.64 -8.56
CA VAL A 71 1.59 9.49 -7.42
C VAL A 71 0.46 9.60 -6.40
#